data_AF-A0AAV3QB34-F1
#
_entry.id   AF-A0AAV3QB34-F1
#
_cell.length_a   1.000
_cell.length_b   1.000
_cell.length_c   1.000
_cell.angle_alpha   90.00
_cell.angle_beta   90.00
_cell.angle_gamma   90.00
#
_symmetry.space_group_name_H-M   'P 1'
#
loop_
_entity.id
_entity.type
_entity.pdbx_description
1 polymer ?
#
loop_
_entity_poly.entity_id
_entity_poly.type
_entity_poly.pdbx_seq_one_letter_code
_entity_poly.pdbx_strand_id
1 'polypeptide(L)'
;MTKMPFTDHLDSIALPSGFKLPQFNLFDGNGDPRKHLKGFIAHMTITSNNPDVYAKAFPNSLTGKALDWYMELPLKSIDSYQATADVYVAKFGSAIQTMQDERILMDIKKSPN
;
A
#
# COMPACT_ATOMS: atom_id res chain seq x y z
N MET A 1 13.34 9.27 -14.31
CA MET A 1 11.88 9.03 -14.27
C MET A 1 11.70 7.56 -13.96
N THR A 2 11.34 7.20 -12.73
CA THR A 2 11.14 5.80 -12.34
C THR A 2 9.83 5.33 -12.97
N LYS A 3 9.89 4.24 -13.75
CA LYS A 3 8.70 3.67 -14.38
C LYS A 3 7.93 2.88 -13.31
N MET A 4 6.60 2.97 -13.31
CA MET A 4 5.76 2.17 -12.42
C MET A 4 6.01 0.67 -12.66
N PRO A 5 5.91 -0.19 -11.63
CA PRO A 5 6.15 -1.63 -11.74
C PRO A 5 5.01 -2.40 -12.44
N PHE A 6 4.18 -1.69 -13.21
CA PHE A 6 3.01 -2.22 -13.89
C PHE A 6 3.37 -3.00 -15.15
N THR A 7 2.56 -4.01 -15.46
CA THR A 7 2.51 -4.61 -16.80
C THR A 7 1.92 -3.63 -17.81
N ASP A 8 2.14 -3.88 -19.10
CA ASP A 8 1.67 -3.00 -20.18
C ASP A 8 0.13 -2.87 -20.18
N HIS A 9 -0.60 -3.90 -19.71
CA HIS A 9 -2.05 -3.87 -19.51
C HIS A 9 -2.46 -2.79 -18.50
N LEU A 10 -1.90 -2.81 -17.29
CA LEU A 10 -2.21 -1.81 -16.26
C LEU A 10 -1.73 -0.40 -16.64
N ASP A 11 -0.60 -0.28 -17.33
CA ASP A 11 -0.12 1.00 -17.88
C ASP A 11 -1.14 1.61 -18.86
N SER A 12 -1.90 0.79 -19.60
CA SER A 12 -2.92 1.25 -20.56
C SER A 12 -4.25 1.69 -19.95
N ILE A 13 -4.56 1.30 -18.71
CA ILE A 13 -5.83 1.61 -18.05
C ILE A 13 -5.94 3.11 -17.73
N ALA A 14 -7.01 3.79 -18.14
CA ALA A 14 -7.24 5.16 -17.71
C ALA A 14 -7.80 5.20 -16.28
N LEU A 15 -7.27 6.10 -15.43
CA LEU A 15 -7.94 6.40 -14.16
C LEU A 15 -9.24 7.20 -14.43
N PRO A 16 -10.31 6.97 -13.65
CA PRO A 16 -11.55 7.72 -13.79
C PRO A 16 -11.33 9.25 -13.72
N SER A 17 -12.04 10.00 -14.56
CA SER A 17 -11.99 11.46 -14.54
C SER A 17 -12.48 11.98 -13.18
N GLY A 18 -11.68 12.83 -12.53
CA GLY A 18 -11.98 13.34 -11.19
C GLY A 18 -11.57 12.41 -10.04
N PHE A 19 -10.73 11.39 -10.31
CA PHE A 19 -10.09 10.58 -9.27
C PHE A 19 -9.41 11.49 -8.24
N LYS A 20 -9.93 11.49 -7.01
CA LYS A 20 -9.33 12.19 -5.88
C LYS A 20 -8.64 11.19 -4.97
N LEU A 21 -7.40 11.52 -4.62
CA LEU A 21 -6.68 10.77 -3.62
C LEU A 21 -7.36 10.89 -2.26
N PRO A 22 -7.47 9.80 -1.49
CA PRO A 22 -7.82 9.89 -0.09
C PRO A 22 -6.68 10.59 0.65
N GLN A 23 -6.69 11.93 0.67
CA GLN A 23 -5.61 12.76 1.24
C GLN A 23 -5.39 12.52 2.74
N PHE A 24 -6.36 11.93 3.45
CA PHE A 24 -6.31 11.70 4.89
C PHE A 24 -5.72 10.34 5.29
N ASN A 25 -5.43 9.44 4.35
CA ASN A 25 -5.02 8.05 4.64
C ASN A 25 -3.81 7.60 3.80
N LEU A 26 -2.86 8.49 3.50
CA LEU A 26 -1.61 8.06 2.87
C LEU A 26 -0.83 7.18 3.85
N PHE A 27 -0.41 6.00 3.39
CA PHE A 27 0.38 5.08 4.19
C PHE A 27 1.86 5.33 3.96
N ASP A 28 2.59 5.68 5.03
CA ASP A 28 4.01 6.01 5.00
C ASP A 28 4.93 4.81 5.25
N GLY A 29 4.34 3.64 5.53
CA GLY A 29 5.04 2.44 6.00
C GLY A 29 4.77 2.12 7.48
N ASN A 30 4.12 3.01 8.22
CA ASN A 30 3.82 2.85 9.63
C ASN A 30 2.32 2.61 9.89
N GLY A 31 2.02 1.80 10.90
CA GLY A 31 0.65 1.45 11.26
C GLY A 31 0.11 0.23 10.49
N ASP A 32 -1.15 -0.13 10.72
CA ASP A 32 -1.71 -1.39 10.23
C ASP A 32 -1.96 -1.38 8.71
N PRO A 33 -1.18 -2.14 7.90
CA PRO A 33 -1.34 -2.19 6.45
C PRO A 33 -2.67 -2.84 6.05
N ARG A 34 -3.24 -3.73 6.89
CA ARG A 34 -4.55 -4.33 6.64
C ARG A 34 -5.66 -3.31 6.85
N LYS A 35 -5.52 -2.40 7.82
CA LYS A 35 -6.45 -1.28 8.02
C LYS A 35 -6.39 -0.31 6.83
N HIS A 36 -5.19 0.01 6.36
CA HIS A 36 -5.00 0.81 5.14
C HIS A 36 -5.67 0.16 3.93
N LEU A 37 -5.43 -1.13 3.66
CA LEU A 37 -6.07 -1.86 2.56
C LEU A 37 -7.59 -1.80 2.63
N LYS A 38 -8.19 -2.04 3.81
CA LYS A 38 -9.64 -1.96 3.99
C LYS A 38 -10.18 -0.56 3.65
N GLY A 39 -9.51 0.49 4.12
CA GLY A 39 -9.89 1.87 3.83
C GLY A 39 -9.75 2.22 2.35
N PHE A 40 -8.66 1.77 1.72
CA PHE A 40 -8.42 1.93 0.29
C PHE A 40 -9.50 1.24 -0.54
N ILE A 41 -9.81 -0.04 -0.27
CA ILE A 41 -10.86 -0.79 -0.96
C ILE A 41 -12.20 -0.09 -0.84
N ALA A 42 -12.58 0.35 0.37
CA ALA A 42 -13.86 1.03 0.60
C ALA A 42 -14.00 2.34 -0.19
N HIS A 43 -12.90 3.07 -0.39
CA HIS A 43 -12.89 4.26 -1.26
C HIS A 43 -12.96 3.89 -2.74
N MET A 44 -12.22 2.86 -3.14
CA MET A 44 -12.17 2.42 -4.52
C MET A 44 -13.49 1.81 -5.00
N THR A 45 -14.25 1.11 -4.15
CA THR A 45 -15.58 0.58 -4.51
C THR A 45 -16.62 1.65 -4.80
N ILE A 46 -16.48 2.84 -4.21
CA ILE A 46 -17.30 4.02 -4.54
C ILE A 46 -16.86 4.64 -5.87
N THR A 47 -15.56 4.55 -6.17
CA THR A 47 -14.93 5.25 -7.30
C THR A 47 -14.99 4.44 -8.60
N SER A 48 -14.87 3.11 -8.52
CA SER A 48 -14.79 2.21 -9.67
C SER A 48 -15.18 0.79 -9.28
N ASN A 49 -15.77 0.05 -10.22
CA ASN A 49 -15.99 -1.39 -10.10
C ASN A 49 -14.88 -2.24 -10.76
N ASN A 50 -13.85 -1.60 -11.33
CA ASN A 50 -12.75 -2.27 -12.01
C ASN A 50 -11.52 -2.42 -11.09
N PRO A 51 -11.13 -3.65 -10.69
CA PRO A 51 -9.94 -3.90 -9.86
C PRO A 51 -8.62 -3.40 -10.49
N ASP A 52 -8.52 -3.30 -11.81
CA ASP A 52 -7.29 -2.79 -12.45
C ASP A 52 -7.08 -1.30 -12.17
N VAL A 53 -8.18 -0.55 -12.02
CA VAL A 53 -8.13 0.84 -11.54
C VAL A 53 -7.60 0.89 -10.11
N TYR A 54 -7.84 -0.14 -9.30
CA TYR A 54 -7.40 -0.19 -7.90
C TYR A 54 -5.89 -0.39 -7.86
N ALA A 55 -5.36 -1.31 -8.66
CA ALA A 55 -3.93 -1.52 -8.81
C ALA A 55 -3.22 -0.23 -9.26
N LYS A 56 -3.77 0.45 -10.28
CA LYS A 56 -3.20 1.69 -10.81
C LYS A 56 -3.27 2.86 -9.85
N ALA A 57 -4.34 2.93 -9.05
CA ALA A 57 -4.54 3.97 -8.05
C ALA A 57 -3.70 3.75 -6.79
N PHE A 58 -3.36 2.50 -6.46
CA PHE A 58 -2.72 2.12 -5.19
C PHE A 58 -1.45 2.91 -4.84
N PRO A 59 -0.49 3.18 -5.75
CA PRO A 59 0.72 3.92 -5.40
C PRO A 59 0.40 5.31 -4.86
N ASN A 60 -0.70 5.92 -5.30
CA ASN A 60 -1.10 7.23 -4.84
C ASN A 60 -1.73 7.24 -3.44
N SER A 61 -1.96 6.05 -2.86
CA SER A 61 -2.35 5.87 -1.45
C SER A 61 -1.15 5.69 -0.52
N LEU A 62 0.07 5.73 -1.07
CA LEU A 62 1.32 5.58 -0.35
C LEU A 62 2.06 6.91 -0.27
N THR A 63 2.92 7.04 0.72
CA THR A 63 3.85 8.17 0.87
C THR A 63 5.16 7.68 1.50
N GLY A 64 6.17 8.54 1.53
CA GLY A 64 7.47 8.27 2.16
C GLY A 64 8.04 6.90 1.78
N LYS A 65 8.46 6.13 2.80
CA LYS A 65 9.15 4.85 2.62
C LYS A 65 8.30 3.80 1.91
N ALA A 66 6.98 3.83 2.08
CA ALA A 66 6.09 2.89 1.40
C ALA A 66 5.99 3.18 -0.10
N LEU A 67 5.95 4.45 -0.48
CA LEU A 67 5.98 4.84 -1.89
C LEU A 67 7.32 4.51 -2.52
N ASP A 68 8.42 4.82 -1.84
CA ASP A 68 9.77 4.52 -2.33
C ASP A 68 9.94 3.01 -2.59
N TRP A 69 9.56 2.18 -1.62
CA TRP A 69 9.56 0.72 -1.79
C TRP A 69 8.71 0.26 -2.98
N TYR A 70 7.54 0.85 -3.18
CA TYR A 70 6.67 0.48 -4.30
C TYR A 70 7.34 0.76 -5.65
N MET A 71 8.08 1.87 -5.75
CA MET A 71 8.83 2.25 -6.95
C MET A 71 10.07 1.38 -7.19
N GLU A 72 10.56 0.69 -6.17
CA GLU A 72 11.69 -0.26 -6.24
C GLU A 72 11.26 -1.68 -6.65
N LEU A 73 9.96 -1.95 -6.77
CA LEU A 73 9.47 -3.24 -7.25
C LEU A 73 9.97 -3.52 -8.68
N PRO A 74 10.21 -4.81 -9.04
CA PRO A 74 10.64 -5.14 -10.38
C PRO A 74 9.65 -4.63 -11.43
N LEU A 75 10.16 -4.09 -12.54
CA LEU A 75 9.32 -3.62 -13.63
C LEU A 75 8.42 -4.75 -14.14
N LYS A 76 7.17 -4.43 -14.46
CA LYS A 76 6.16 -5.39 -14.95
C LYS A 76 5.86 -6.55 -13.97
N SER A 77 6.14 -6.38 -12.68
CA SER A 77 5.81 -7.38 -11.65
C SER A 77 4.36 -7.29 -11.16
N ILE A 78 3.70 -6.14 -11.35
CA ILE A 78 2.32 -5.93 -10.93
C ILE A 78 1.40 -6.03 -12.15
N ASP A 79 0.55 -7.05 -12.15
CA ASP A 79 -0.44 -7.32 -13.20
C ASP A 79 -1.88 -7.06 -12.76
N SER A 80 -2.12 -6.98 -11.45
CA SER A 80 -3.44 -6.95 -10.85
C SER A 80 -3.44 -6.29 -9.48
N TYR A 81 -4.65 -5.95 -8.99
CA TYR A 81 -4.81 -5.47 -7.62
C TYR A 81 -4.44 -6.54 -6.59
N GLN A 82 -4.74 -7.81 -6.87
CA GLN A 82 -4.39 -8.91 -5.98
C GLN A 82 -2.86 -9.03 -5.82
N ALA A 83 -2.11 -9.01 -6.92
CA ALA A 83 -0.65 -9.00 -6.88
C ALA A 83 -0.11 -7.82 -6.06
N THR A 84 -0.72 -6.64 -6.21
CA THR A 84 -0.38 -5.45 -5.42
C THR A 84 -0.61 -5.67 -3.92
N ALA A 85 -1.78 -6.19 -3.54
CA ALA A 85 -2.14 -6.43 -2.14
C ALA A 85 -1.22 -7.48 -1.49
N ASP A 86 -0.87 -8.53 -2.23
CA ASP A 86 -0.03 -9.62 -1.74
C ASP A 86 1.40 -9.14 -1.43
N VAL A 87 2.04 -8.43 -2.36
CA VAL A 87 3.40 -7.90 -2.12
C VAL A 87 3.42 -6.85 -1.02
N TYR A 88 2.36 -6.06 -0.91
CA TYR A 88 2.22 -5.03 0.12
C TYR A 88 2.06 -5.64 1.52
N VAL A 89 1.19 -6.63 1.68
CA VAL A 89 1.01 -7.34 2.95
C VAL A 89 2.26 -8.14 3.30
N ALA A 90 2.94 -8.76 2.34
CA ALA A 90 4.19 -9.46 2.60
C ALA A 90 5.28 -8.50 3.14
N LYS A 91 5.38 -7.29 2.59
CA LYS A 91 6.35 -6.28 3.00
C LYS A 91 6.04 -5.63 4.36
N PHE A 92 4.81 -5.16 4.56
CA PHE A 92 4.45 -4.34 5.72
C PHE A 92 3.65 -5.11 6.79
N GLY A 93 3.00 -6.21 6.40
CA GLY A 93 2.19 -7.02 7.33
C GLY A 93 3.03 -7.76 8.36
N SER A 94 4.27 -8.10 8.04
CA SER A 94 5.25 -8.70 8.96
C SER A 94 5.93 -7.64 9.85
N ALA A 95 6.18 -6.44 9.32
CA ALA A 95 6.80 -5.34 10.06
C ALA A 95 5.98 -4.91 11.29
N ILE A 96 4.66 -5.05 11.25
CA ILE A 96 3.78 -4.80 12.41
C ILE A 96 4.04 -5.79 13.55
N GLN A 97 4.30 -7.06 13.24
CA GLN A 97 4.68 -8.05 14.25
C GLN A 97 5.98 -7.61 14.93
N THR A 98 7.00 -7.28 14.15
CA THR A 98 8.31 -6.83 14.68
C THR A 98 8.20 -5.54 15.51
N MET A 99 7.44 -4.53 15.05
CA MET A 99 7.27 -3.27 15.78
C MET A 99 6.43 -3.42 17.05
N GLN A 100 5.41 -4.29 17.04
CA GLN A 100 4.63 -4.60 18.25
C GLN A 100 5.49 -5.36 19.25
N ASP A 101 6.25 -6.36 18.79
CA ASP A 101 7.16 -7.14 19.61
C ASP A 101 8.22 -6.23 20.24
N GLU A 102 8.86 -5.34 19.47
CA GLU A 102 9.83 -4.37 20.00
C GLU A 102 9.21 -3.39 21.02
N ARG A 103 7.99 -2.90 20.76
CA ARG A 103 7.30 -1.99 21.69
C ARG A 103 6.93 -2.70 23.00
N ILE A 104 6.44 -3.94 22.92
CA ILE A 104 6.19 -4.80 24.08
C ILE A 104 7.50 -5.04 24.86
N LEU A 105 8.61 -5.33 24.17
CA LEU A 105 9.93 -5.54 24.79
C LEU A 105 10.45 -4.28 25.50
N MET A 106 10.23 -3.09 24.92
CA MET A 106 10.60 -1.82 25.55
C MET A 106 9.76 -1.52 26.80
N ASP A 107 8.47 -1.86 26.78
CA ASP A 107 7.57 -1.67 27.92
C ASP A 107 7.93 -2.60 29.09
N ILE A 108 8.33 -3.86 28.80
CA ILE A 108 8.82 -4.79 29.83
C ILE A 108 10.13 -4.30 30.46
N LYS A 109 11.06 -3.75 29.66
CA LYS A 109 12.37 -3.30 30.15
C LYS A 109 12.31 -2.00 30.97
N LYS A 110 11.24 -1.21 30.83
CA LYS A 110 11.07 0.06 31.56
C LYS A 110 10.36 -0.06 32.90
N SER A 111 9.83 -1.23 33.26
CA SER A 111 9.27 -1.43 34.59
C SER A 111 10.41 -1.53 35.61
N PRO A 112 10.61 -0.56 36.52
CA PRO A 112 11.57 -0.73 37.60
C PRO A 112 11.02 -1.78 38.57
N ASN A 113 11.89 -2.68 39.04
CA ASN A 113 11.67 -3.42 40.28
C ASN A 113 11.60 -2.46 41.47
#